data_AF-A0A2N2MRB9-F1
#
_entry.id   AF-A0A2N2MRB9-F1
#
_cell.length_a   1.000
_cell.length_b   1.000
_cell.length_c   1.000
_cell.angle_alpha   90.00
_cell.angle_beta   90.00
_cell.angle_gamma   90.00
#
_symmetry.space_group_name_H-M   'P 1'
#
loop_
_entity.id
_entity.type
_entity.pdbx_description
1 polymer ?
#
loop_
_entity_poly.entity_id
_entity_poly.type
_entity_poly.pdbx_seq_one_letter_code
_entity_poly.pdbx_strand_id
1 'polypeptide(L)'
;KDQANVEHALKVEISNSAFYACAANQTNDPEGKILFKTLGKVEAEHASIWRKILKLGSVPPGSDACHTENVENLKESHERETRAIAFYRKSATEADHPRIRQLFEALVEIETDHLQLSEERLK
;
A
#
# COMPACT_ATOMS: atom_id res chain seq x y z
N LYS A 1 5.13 -19.57 -7.67
CA LYS A 1 4.11 -18.49 -7.78
C LYS A 1 4.23 -17.57 -6.57
N ASP A 2 4.23 -18.13 -5.37
CA ASP A 2 4.44 -17.41 -4.10
C ASP A 2 5.64 -16.45 -4.12
N GLN A 3 6.82 -16.91 -4.53
CA GLN A 3 8.01 -16.04 -4.60
C GLN A 3 7.77 -14.78 -5.45
N ALA A 4 7.23 -14.94 -6.66
CA ALA A 4 6.94 -13.83 -7.56
C ALA A 4 5.85 -12.91 -7.01
N ASN A 5 4.82 -13.48 -6.35
CA ASN A 5 3.76 -12.70 -5.73
C ASN A 5 4.28 -11.89 -4.53
N VAL A 6 5.16 -12.47 -3.71
CA VAL A 6 5.80 -11.78 -2.59
C VAL A 6 6.73 -10.67 -3.07
N GLU A 7 7.51 -10.90 -4.13
CA GLU A 7 8.34 -9.87 -4.76
C GLU A 7 7.49 -8.73 -5.35
N HIS A 8 6.33 -9.05 -5.91
CA HIS A 8 5.40 -8.04 -6.42
C HIS A 8 4.75 -7.26 -5.27
N ALA A 9 4.33 -7.94 -4.20
CA ALA A 9 3.78 -7.31 -3.00
C ALA A 9 4.76 -6.30 -2.41
N LEU A 10 6.05 -6.66 -2.28
CA LEU A 10 7.07 -5.71 -1.84
C LEU A 10 7.11 -4.45 -2.73
N LYS A 11 6.97 -4.59 -4.06
CA LYS A 11 6.98 -3.44 -4.98
C LYS A 11 5.74 -2.56 -4.82
N VAL A 12 4.57 -3.17 -4.61
CA VAL A 12 3.31 -2.45 -4.35
C VAL A 12 3.46 -1.58 -3.10
N GLU A 13 3.89 -2.18 -1.99
CA GLU A 13 4.03 -1.49 -0.70
C GLU A 13 5.10 -0.38 -0.74
N ILE A 14 6.20 -0.59 -1.45
CA ILE A 14 7.22 0.46 -1.66
C ILE A 14 6.63 1.64 -2.45
N SER A 15 5.86 1.36 -3.51
CA SER A 15 5.24 2.39 -4.34
C SER A 15 4.19 3.18 -3.56
N ASN A 16 3.30 2.49 -2.84
CA ASN A 16 2.28 3.13 -2.02
C ASN A 16 2.90 3.97 -0.90
N SER A 17 3.91 3.43 -0.19
CA SER A 17 4.64 4.19 0.84
C SER A 17 5.27 5.46 0.28
N ALA A 18 5.90 5.38 -0.89
CA ALA A 18 6.50 6.53 -1.56
C ALA A 18 5.45 7.56 -2.01
N PHE A 19 4.35 7.11 -2.60
CA PHE A 19 3.23 7.95 -3.00
C PHE A 19 2.66 8.71 -1.80
N TYR A 20 2.36 8.01 -0.71
CA TYR A 20 1.80 8.62 0.49
C TYR A 20 2.77 9.57 1.19
N ALA A 21 4.07 9.25 1.21
CA ALA A 21 5.09 10.17 1.70
C ALA A 21 5.17 11.45 0.84
N CYS A 22 5.04 11.33 -0.49
CA CYS A 22 4.96 12.47 -1.39
C CYS A 22 3.71 13.31 -1.09
N ALA A 23 2.53 12.68 -1.07
CA ALA A 23 1.25 13.36 -0.85
C ALA A 23 1.21 14.07 0.50
N ALA A 24 1.74 13.45 1.56
CA ALA A 24 1.83 14.05 2.88
C ALA A 24 2.65 15.34 2.92
N ASN A 25 3.65 15.46 2.04
CA ASN A 25 4.51 16.64 1.96
C ASN A 25 3.94 17.74 1.06
N GLN A 26 3.22 17.36 -0.01
CA GLN A 26 2.80 18.29 -1.07
C GLN A 26 1.33 18.71 -1.01
N THR A 27 0.44 17.91 -0.41
CA THR A 27 -1.00 18.20 -0.40
C THR A 27 -1.30 19.57 0.25
N ASN A 28 -2.28 20.28 -0.30
CA ASN A 28 -2.74 21.59 0.17
C ASN A 28 -3.67 21.49 1.40
N ASP A 29 -4.08 20.29 1.81
CA ASP A 29 -4.99 20.07 2.93
C ASP A 29 -4.28 19.60 4.21
N PRO A 30 -4.43 20.29 5.36
CA PRO A 30 -3.77 19.92 6.61
C PRO A 30 -4.15 18.53 7.14
N GLU A 31 -5.40 18.09 6.99
CA GLU A 31 -5.83 16.76 7.44
C GLU A 31 -5.27 15.67 6.52
N GLY A 32 -5.26 15.92 5.21
CA GLY A 32 -4.63 15.10 4.18
C GLY A 32 -3.15 14.84 4.47
N LYS A 33 -2.41 15.86 4.95
CA LYS A 33 -1.01 15.66 5.38
C LYS A 33 -0.88 14.61 6.47
N ILE A 34 -1.77 14.63 7.45
CA ILE A 34 -1.75 13.70 8.58
C ILE A 34 -2.17 12.30 8.11
N LEU A 35 -3.24 12.22 7.30
CA LEU A 35 -3.74 10.97 6.73
C LEU A 35 -2.66 10.28 5.91
N PHE A 36 -2.12 10.94 4.89
CA PHE A 36 -1.14 10.33 4.00
C PHE A 36 0.18 10.03 4.72
N LYS A 37 0.59 10.84 5.70
CA LYS A 37 1.75 10.51 6.53
C LYS A 37 1.54 9.23 7.33
N THR A 38 0.30 8.98 7.77
CA THR A 38 -0.05 7.78 8.54
C THR A 38 -0.08 6.56 7.61
N LEU A 39 -0.80 6.64 6.49
CA LEU A 39 -0.83 5.58 5.48
C LEU A 39 0.58 5.21 5.00
N GLY A 40 1.39 6.20 4.62
CA GLY A 40 2.76 5.94 4.14
C GLY A 40 3.67 5.22 5.14
N LYS A 41 3.41 5.35 6.46
CA LYS A 41 4.11 4.58 7.49
C LYS A 41 3.60 3.14 7.57
N VAL A 42 2.30 2.92 7.44
CA VAL A 42 1.70 1.58 7.44
C VAL A 42 2.23 0.77 6.24
N GLU A 43 2.19 1.35 5.04
CA GLU A 43 2.76 0.72 3.84
C GLU A 43 4.26 0.41 3.99
N ALA A 44 5.02 1.29 4.67
CA ALA A 44 6.43 1.03 4.94
C ALA A 44 6.64 -0.20 5.86
N GLU A 45 5.74 -0.42 6.83
CA GLU A 45 5.76 -1.61 7.67
C GLU A 45 5.35 -2.87 6.87
N HIS A 46 4.37 -2.77 5.98
CA HIS A 46 4.04 -3.87 5.05
C HIS A 46 5.24 -4.25 4.17
N ALA A 47 5.92 -3.26 3.57
CA ALA A 47 7.16 -3.47 2.81
C ALA A 47 8.24 -4.15 3.67
N SER A 48 8.37 -3.76 4.94
CA SER A 48 9.32 -4.37 5.90
C SER A 48 9.02 -5.84 6.17
N ILE A 49 7.74 -6.24 6.22
CA ILE A 49 7.31 -7.64 6.34
C ILE A 49 7.76 -8.43 5.12
N TRP A 50 7.49 -7.96 3.91
CA TRP A 50 7.89 -8.65 2.68
C TRP A 50 9.40 -8.72 2.52
N ARG A 51 10.13 -7.66 2.88
CA ARG A 51 11.59 -7.66 2.94
C ARG A 51 12.12 -8.78 3.85
N LYS A 52 11.51 -8.99 5.03
CA LYS A 52 11.90 -10.08 5.96
C LYS A 52 11.68 -11.44 5.34
N ILE A 53 10.53 -11.65 4.67
CA ILE A 53 10.19 -12.91 4.01
C ILE A 53 11.16 -13.22 2.87
N LEU A 54 11.52 -12.21 2.08
CA LEU A 54 12.49 -12.29 0.99
C LEU A 54 13.95 -12.30 1.46
N LYS A 55 14.20 -12.14 2.77
CA LYS A 55 15.53 -12.09 3.38
C LYS A 55 16.44 -10.99 2.79
N LEU A 56 15.85 -9.85 2.42
CA LEU A 56 16.61 -8.71 1.90
C LEU A 56 17.21 -7.88 3.04
N GLY A 57 18.40 -7.31 2.80
CA GLY A 57 19.11 -6.49 3.79
C GLY A 57 18.32 -5.24 4.20
N SER A 58 17.71 -4.55 3.23
CA SER A 58 16.89 -3.36 3.42
C SER A 58 15.71 -3.34 2.44
N VAL A 59 14.71 -2.53 2.74
CA VAL A 59 13.68 -2.18 1.74
C VAL A 59 14.34 -1.25 0.72
N PRO A 60 14.26 -1.55 -0.60
CA PRO A 60 14.72 -0.62 -1.63
C PRO A 60 14.01 0.74 -1.53
N PRO A 61 14.68 1.85 -1.88
CA PRO A 61 14.02 3.15 -1.90
C PRO A 61 12.90 3.17 -2.96
N GLY A 62 11.73 3.68 -2.57
CA GLY A 62 10.63 3.98 -3.48
C GLY A 62 10.67 5.43 -3.93
N SER A 63 10.05 5.70 -5.08
CA SER A 63 9.81 7.05 -5.57
C SER A 63 8.56 7.03 -6.43
N ASP A 64 7.59 7.86 -6.06
CA ASP A 64 6.34 8.02 -6.79
C ASP A 64 5.96 9.51 -6.86
N ALA A 65 5.23 9.87 -7.90
CA ALA A 65 4.65 11.20 -8.03
C ALA A 65 3.37 11.29 -7.19
N CYS A 66 2.98 12.51 -6.83
CA CYS A 66 1.72 12.82 -6.16
C CYS A 66 1.21 14.18 -6.65
N HIS A 67 0.09 14.61 -6.10
CA HIS A 67 -0.58 15.87 -6.45
C HIS A 67 -0.50 16.89 -5.32
N THR A 68 -0.67 18.17 -5.67
CA THR A 68 -0.90 19.24 -4.68
C THR A 68 -2.35 19.23 -4.18
N GLU A 69 -3.31 18.97 -5.06
CA GLU A 69 -4.73 18.96 -4.69
C GLU A 69 -5.08 17.71 -3.91
N ASN A 70 -5.61 17.88 -2.69
CA ASN A 70 -5.95 16.76 -1.82
C ASN A 70 -6.93 15.78 -2.44
N VAL A 71 -7.92 16.28 -3.19
CA VAL A 71 -8.93 15.45 -3.85
C VAL A 71 -8.32 14.52 -4.91
N GLU A 72 -7.28 14.96 -5.62
CA GLU A 72 -6.60 14.13 -6.61
C GLU A 72 -5.76 13.04 -5.92
N ASN A 73 -5.09 13.37 -4.82
CA ASN A 73 -4.41 12.36 -4.01
C ASN A 73 -5.37 11.34 -3.39
N LEU A 74 -6.56 11.76 -2.96
CA LEU A 74 -7.59 10.84 -2.44
C LEU A 74 -8.10 9.89 -3.51
N LYS A 75 -8.32 10.36 -4.75
CA LYS A 75 -8.70 9.51 -5.89
C LYS A 75 -7.59 8.52 -6.23
N GLU A 76 -6.34 8.97 -6.29
CA GLU A 76 -5.21 8.08 -6.58
C GLU A 76 -5.00 7.06 -5.46
N SER A 77 -5.13 7.46 -4.20
CA SER A 77 -5.15 6.57 -3.03
C SER A 77 -6.21 5.48 -3.21
N HIS A 78 -7.46 5.87 -3.51
CA HIS A 78 -8.56 4.94 -3.74
C HIS A 78 -8.26 3.91 -4.84
N GLU A 79 -7.71 4.37 -5.97
CA GLU A 79 -7.35 3.49 -7.08
C GLU A 79 -6.18 2.55 -6.74
N ARG A 80 -5.18 3.04 -5.99
CA ARG A 80 -4.03 2.24 -5.54
C ARG A 80 -4.50 1.12 -4.62
N GLU A 81 -5.32 1.42 -3.62
CA GLU A 81 -5.84 0.40 -2.70
C GLU A 81 -6.76 -0.59 -3.42
N THR A 82 -7.59 -0.12 -4.34
CA THR A 82 -8.43 -1.02 -5.16
C THR A 82 -7.58 -2.04 -5.92
N ARG A 83 -6.46 -1.60 -6.52
CA ARG A 83 -5.55 -2.50 -7.25
C ARG A 83 -4.77 -3.43 -6.31
N ALA A 84 -4.29 -2.92 -5.17
CA ALA A 84 -3.58 -3.71 -4.17
C ALA A 84 -4.48 -4.84 -3.62
N ILE A 85 -5.72 -4.51 -3.21
CA ILE A 85 -6.72 -5.48 -2.75
C ILE A 85 -6.99 -6.55 -3.81
N ALA A 86 -7.21 -6.16 -5.07
CA ALA A 86 -7.46 -7.10 -6.15
C ALA A 86 -6.27 -8.06 -6.35
N PHE A 87 -5.05 -7.52 -6.31
CA PHE A 87 -3.83 -8.31 -6.39
C PHE A 87 -3.67 -9.26 -5.19
N TYR A 88 -3.90 -8.80 -3.96
CA TYR A 88 -3.76 -9.61 -2.75
C TYR A 88 -4.82 -10.71 -2.66
N ARG A 89 -6.08 -10.44 -3.03
CA ARG A 89 -7.12 -11.47 -3.13
C ARG A 89 -6.71 -12.58 -4.10
N LYS A 90 -6.26 -12.22 -5.30
CA LYS A 90 -5.78 -13.20 -6.27
C LYS A 90 -4.59 -13.98 -5.74
N SER A 91 -3.61 -13.29 -5.15
CA SER A 91 -2.40 -13.91 -4.61
C SER A 91 -2.70 -14.88 -3.46
N ALA A 92 -3.65 -14.58 -2.59
CA ALA A 92 -4.13 -15.49 -1.56
C ALA A 92 -4.73 -16.77 -2.16
N THR A 93 -5.59 -16.64 -3.18
CA THR A 93 -6.21 -17.81 -3.83
C THR A 93 -5.22 -18.71 -4.55
N GLU A 94 -4.13 -18.14 -5.08
CA GLU A 94 -3.11 -18.87 -5.82
C GLU A 94 -1.94 -19.36 -4.95
N ALA A 95 -1.88 -18.94 -3.68
CA ALA A 95 -0.74 -19.23 -2.82
C ALA A 95 -0.66 -20.70 -2.42
N ASP A 96 0.50 -21.31 -2.62
CA ASP A 96 0.76 -22.70 -2.26
C ASP A 96 1.09 -22.83 -0.75
N HIS A 97 1.85 -21.86 -0.21
CA HIS A 97 2.27 -21.87 1.18
C HIS A 97 1.22 -21.26 2.11
N PRO A 98 0.74 -21.99 3.15
CA PRO A 98 -0.40 -21.55 3.98
C PRO A 98 -0.12 -20.23 4.72
N ARG A 99 1.13 -19.99 5.15
CA ARG A 99 1.49 -18.73 5.80
C ARG A 99 1.52 -17.53 4.84
N ILE A 100 1.86 -17.75 3.57
CA ILE A 100 1.86 -16.68 2.55
C ILE A 100 0.43 -16.32 2.20
N ARG A 101 -0.44 -17.34 2.07
CA ARG A 101 -1.89 -17.15 1.93
C ARG A 101 -2.47 -16.27 3.06
N GLN A 102 -2.21 -16.64 4.31
CA GLN A 102 -2.68 -15.88 5.48
C GLN A 102 -2.21 -14.42 5.48
N LEU A 103 -0.98 -14.16 5.04
CA LEU A 103 -0.46 -12.79 4.96
C LEU A 103 -1.18 -11.98 3.89
N PHE A 104 -1.45 -12.56 2.72
CA PHE A 104 -2.24 -11.88 1.70
C PHE A 104 -3.68 -11.65 2.14
N GLU A 105 -4.31 -12.61 2.83
CA GLU A 105 -5.66 -12.44 3.40
C GLU A 105 -5.68 -11.29 4.42
N ALA A 106 -4.67 -11.20 5.30
CA ALA A 106 -4.56 -10.11 6.27
C ALA A 106 -4.34 -8.74 5.59
N LEU A 107 -3.54 -8.66 4.52
CA LEU A 107 -3.41 -7.41 3.77
C LEU A 107 -4.71 -7.03 3.06
N VAL A 108 -5.50 -7.97 2.57
CA VAL A 108 -6.83 -7.64 2.00
C VAL A 108 -7.71 -6.93 3.03
N GLU A 109 -7.68 -7.36 4.30
CA GLU A 109 -8.42 -6.70 5.37
C GLU A 109 -7.90 -5.28 5.61
N ILE A 110 -6.59 -5.11 5.81
CA ILE A 110 -5.98 -3.80 6.09
C ILE A 110 -6.16 -2.82 4.92
N GLU A 111 -5.89 -3.25 3.68
CA GLU A 111 -6.07 -2.36 2.53
C GLU A 111 -7.54 -2.00 2.28
N THR A 112 -8.48 -2.84 2.71
CA THR A 112 -9.91 -2.49 2.66
C THR A 112 -10.23 -1.35 3.63
N ASP A 113 -9.61 -1.32 4.82
CA ASP A 113 -9.73 -0.19 5.75
C ASP A 113 -9.11 1.08 5.16
N HIS A 114 -7.95 0.97 4.48
CA HIS A 114 -7.35 2.10 3.76
C HIS A 114 -8.26 2.65 2.66
N LEU A 115 -8.88 1.76 1.87
CA LEU A 115 -9.83 2.13 0.81
C LEU A 115 -11.00 2.94 1.38
N GLN A 116 -11.59 2.49 2.49
CA GLN A 116 -12.72 3.16 3.13
C GLN A 116 -12.37 4.59 3.57
N LEU A 117 -11.13 4.85 4.01
CA LEU A 117 -10.71 6.21 4.38
C LEU A 117 -10.79 7.20 3.22
N SER A 118 -10.47 6.74 2.00
CA SER A 118 -10.61 7.54 0.78
C SER A 118 -12.08 7.69 0.36
N GLU A 119 -12.89 6.62 0.45
CA GLU A 119 -14.32 6.64 0.12
C GLU A 119 -15.10 7.62 1.00
N GLU A 120 -14.82 7.64 2.30
CA GLU A 120 -15.46 8.57 3.25
C GLU A 120 -15.18 10.04 2.92
N ARG A 121 -14.00 10.34 2.37
CA ARG A 121 -13.52 11.70 2.08
C ARG A 121 -13.84 12.18 0.67
N LEU A 122 -14.24 11.26 -0.22
CA LEU A 122 -14.63 11.56 -1.60
C LEU A 122 -16.15 11.69 -1.81
N LYS A 123 -16.96 11.47 -0.76
CA LYS A 123 -18.40 11.71 -0.76
C LYS A 123 -18.73 13.20 -0.82
#